data_AF-A0A8J1LJZ8-F1
#
_entry.id   AF-A0A8J1LJZ8-F1
#
_cell.length_a   1.000
_cell.length_b   1.000
_cell.length_c   1.000
_cell.angle_alpha   90.00
_cell.angle_beta   90.00
_cell.angle_gamma   90.00
#
_symmetry.space_group_name_H-M   'P 1'
#
loop_
_entity.id
_entity.type
_entity.pdbx_description
1 polymer ?
#
loop_
_entity_poly.entity_id
_entity_poly.type
_entity_poly.pdbx_seq_one_letter_code
_entity_poly.pdbx_strand_id
1 'polypeptide(L)'
;MIYVNGKQIVLAKFRDQKFIRVNKNYFLNRLEGSNSGTSLQIRELRMEDSGVFTALINVNGEMKDISYNLTVYEPLPIPTPVIEKTLDVNSTDLCHLHCSVPSNSTSVSYSWIYRDKDTDILYANGSTISVSLKDYTSEAEFFCLVQNSAHTNNVSVLLNPYAEIQTKRKYF
;
A
#
# COMPACT_ATOMS: atom_id res chain seq x y z
N MET A 1 -11.55 5.05 -23.28
CA MET A 1 -11.29 4.02 -24.30
C MET A 1 -10.08 3.23 -23.87
N ILE A 2 -9.91 2.02 -24.40
CA ILE A 2 -8.74 1.15 -24.15
C ILE A 2 -8.19 0.65 -25.49
N TYR A 3 -6.98 0.11 -25.48
CA TYR A 3 -6.39 -0.57 -26.63
C TYR A 3 -6.24 -2.05 -26.32
N VAL A 4 -6.79 -2.91 -27.18
CA VAL A 4 -6.65 -4.37 -27.08
C VAL A 4 -6.11 -4.87 -28.41
N ASN A 5 -4.95 -5.53 -28.40
CA ASN A 5 -4.27 -6.02 -29.61
C ASN A 5 -4.11 -4.92 -30.68
N GLY A 6 -3.72 -3.72 -30.26
CA GLY A 6 -3.56 -2.55 -31.15
C GLY A 6 -4.87 -1.91 -31.63
N LYS A 7 -6.03 -2.49 -31.30
CA LYS A 7 -7.34 -1.96 -31.69
C LYS A 7 -7.91 -1.07 -30.59
N GLN A 8 -8.33 0.13 -30.97
CA GLN A 8 -9.02 1.06 -30.08
C GLN A 8 -10.45 0.59 -29.79
N ILE A 9 -10.83 0.59 -28.51
CA ILE A 9 -12.14 0.17 -28.02
C ILE A 9 -12.75 1.29 -27.19
N VAL A 10 -13.84 1.84 -27.70
CA VAL A 10 -14.61 2.90 -27.01
C VAL A 10 -15.56 2.26 -26.00
N LEU A 11 -15.33 2.53 -24.71
CA LEU A 11 -16.13 1.98 -23.62
C LEU A 11 -17.46 2.74 -23.46
N ALA A 12 -17.40 4.07 -23.41
CA ALA A 12 -18.57 4.94 -23.28
C ALA A 12 -18.33 6.30 -23.95
N LYS A 13 -19.43 7.01 -24.20
CA LYS A 13 -19.44 8.39 -24.70
C LYS A 13 -20.29 9.26 -23.78
N PHE A 14 -19.84 10.47 -23.49
CA PHE A 14 -20.64 11.45 -22.76
C PHE A 14 -21.55 12.21 -23.74
N ARG A 15 -22.86 12.13 -23.56
CA ARG A 15 -23.90 12.81 -24.36
C ARG A 15 -25.09 13.12 -23.48
N ASP A 16 -25.79 14.23 -23.75
CA ASP A 16 -26.99 14.62 -22.99
C ASP A 16 -26.77 14.57 -21.47
N GLN A 17 -25.60 15.05 -21.04
CA GLN A 17 -25.14 15.08 -19.64
C GLN A 17 -25.03 13.70 -18.96
N LYS A 18 -24.94 12.61 -19.74
CA LYS A 18 -24.78 11.24 -19.22
C LYS A 18 -23.79 10.40 -20.03
N PHE A 19 -23.22 9.39 -19.40
CA PHE A 19 -22.43 8.39 -20.13
C PHE A 19 -23.33 7.32 -20.75
N ILE A 20 -23.16 7.14 -22.06
CA ILE A 20 -23.77 6.07 -22.84
C ILE A 20 -22.70 5.01 -23.10
N ARG A 21 -22.91 3.80 -22.55
CA ARG A 21 -22.02 2.64 -22.77
C ARG A 21 -22.15 2.18 -24.22
N VAL A 22 -21.03 2.14 -24.94
CA VAL A 22 -21.00 1.77 -26.37
C VAL A 22 -20.66 0.30 -26.54
N ASN A 23 -19.73 -0.22 -25.75
CA ASN A 23 -19.27 -1.60 -25.87
C ASN A 23 -19.60 -2.39 -24.60
N LYS A 24 -20.86 -2.85 -24.49
CA LYS A 24 -21.42 -3.47 -23.27
C LYS A 24 -20.76 -4.80 -22.87
N ASN A 25 -19.99 -5.41 -23.78
CA ASN A 25 -19.28 -6.66 -23.53
C ASN A 25 -18.01 -6.43 -22.70
N TYR A 26 -17.45 -5.23 -22.72
CA TYR A 26 -16.30 -4.86 -21.89
C TYR A 26 -16.78 -4.39 -20.52
N PHE A 27 -16.22 -4.97 -19.46
CA PHE A 27 -16.64 -4.74 -18.07
C PHE A 27 -18.15 -4.97 -17.88
N LEU A 28 -18.64 -6.12 -18.39
CA LEU A 28 -20.05 -6.49 -18.34
C LEU A 28 -20.59 -6.35 -16.91
N ASN A 29 -21.68 -5.58 -16.75
CA ASN A 29 -22.31 -5.25 -15.47
C ASN A 29 -21.44 -4.51 -14.44
N ARG A 30 -20.20 -4.13 -14.79
CA ARG A 30 -19.24 -3.47 -13.89
C ARG A 30 -18.90 -2.03 -14.28
N LEU A 31 -19.09 -1.63 -15.53
CA LEU A 31 -18.83 -0.25 -15.98
C LEU A 31 -20.10 0.62 -15.86
N GLU A 32 -20.05 1.70 -15.10
CA GLU A 32 -21.16 2.61 -14.87
C GLU A 32 -20.73 4.09 -15.00
N GLY A 33 -21.66 4.98 -15.31
CA GLY A 33 -21.43 6.42 -15.17
C GLY A 33 -21.74 6.82 -13.74
N SER A 34 -20.93 7.67 -13.12
CA SER A 34 -21.24 8.18 -11.78
C SER A 34 -22.51 9.04 -11.81
N ASN A 35 -23.30 8.98 -10.74
CA ASN A 35 -24.47 9.85 -10.53
C ASN A 35 -24.07 11.34 -10.36
N SER A 36 -22.79 11.63 -10.12
CA SER A 36 -22.28 12.97 -9.79
C SER A 36 -21.54 13.69 -10.94
N GLY A 37 -21.58 13.21 -12.18
CA GLY A 37 -21.08 13.99 -13.34
C GLY A 37 -20.22 13.22 -14.35
N THR A 38 -19.06 13.80 -14.71
CA THR A 38 -18.20 13.45 -15.86
C THR A 38 -17.24 12.26 -15.62
N SER A 39 -17.52 11.40 -14.64
CA SER A 39 -16.72 10.21 -14.34
C SER A 39 -17.37 8.89 -14.76
N LEU A 40 -16.52 7.94 -15.17
CA LEU A 40 -16.86 6.54 -15.40
C LEU A 40 -16.25 5.71 -14.27
N GLN A 41 -17.03 4.80 -13.70
CA GLN A 41 -16.62 3.89 -12.64
C GLN A 41 -16.60 2.45 -13.17
N ILE A 42 -15.55 1.72 -12.87
CA ILE A 42 -15.49 0.26 -13.05
C ILE A 42 -15.53 -0.36 -11.66
N ARG A 43 -16.58 -1.13 -11.37
CA ARG A 43 -16.75 -1.90 -10.13
C ARG A 43 -15.95 -3.19 -10.18
N GLU A 44 -15.65 -3.76 -9.00
CA GLU A 44 -15.06 -5.10 -8.86
C GLU A 44 -13.88 -5.32 -9.81
N LEU A 45 -12.85 -4.49 -9.67
CA LEU A 45 -11.65 -4.56 -10.49
C LEU A 45 -10.97 -5.93 -10.36
N ARG A 46 -10.43 -6.40 -11.47
CA ARG A 46 -9.73 -7.68 -11.58
C ARG A 46 -8.32 -7.44 -12.10
N MET A 47 -7.41 -8.39 -11.87
CA MET A 47 -6.01 -8.25 -12.30
C MET A 47 -5.89 -7.95 -13.79
N GLU A 48 -6.71 -8.62 -14.61
CA GLU A 48 -6.79 -8.46 -16.06
C GLU A 48 -7.36 -7.10 -16.51
N ASP A 49 -7.98 -6.32 -15.61
CA ASP A 49 -8.48 -4.99 -15.91
C ASP A 49 -7.35 -3.93 -15.92
N SER A 50 -6.14 -4.30 -15.49
CA SER A 50 -4.95 -3.43 -15.53
C SER A 50 -4.62 -2.99 -16.96
N GLY A 51 -4.26 -1.73 -17.14
CA GLY A 51 -3.90 -1.18 -18.45
C GLY A 51 -4.08 0.32 -18.55
N VAL A 52 -3.87 0.84 -19.76
CA VAL A 52 -3.99 2.27 -20.05
C VAL A 52 -5.40 2.60 -20.52
N PHE A 53 -6.04 3.53 -19.83
CA PHE A 53 -7.35 4.08 -20.15
C PHE A 53 -7.21 5.51 -20.65
N THR A 54 -7.66 5.78 -21.86
CA THR A 54 -7.56 7.12 -22.47
C THR A 54 -8.95 7.78 -22.56
N ALA A 55 -9.06 9.02 -22.12
CA ALA A 55 -10.23 9.87 -22.32
C ALA A 55 -9.96 10.85 -23.47
N LEU A 56 -10.93 10.93 -24.39
CA LEU A 56 -10.94 11.92 -25.48
C LEU A 56 -11.90 13.03 -25.09
N ILE A 57 -11.38 14.24 -24.88
CA ILE A 57 -12.14 15.38 -24.37
C ILE A 57 -11.98 16.55 -25.33
N ASN A 58 -13.08 17.21 -25.68
CA ASN A 58 -13.03 18.47 -26.42
C ASN A 58 -12.90 19.62 -25.43
N VAL A 59 -11.81 20.38 -25.52
CA VAL A 59 -11.56 21.58 -24.72
C VAL A 59 -11.41 22.75 -25.69
N ASN A 60 -12.35 23.69 -25.68
CA ASN A 60 -12.35 24.89 -26.51
C ASN A 60 -12.21 24.61 -28.03
N GLY A 61 -12.81 23.53 -28.52
CA GLY A 61 -12.76 23.15 -29.93
C GLY A 61 -11.59 22.23 -30.30
N GLU A 62 -10.66 21.98 -29.38
CA GLU A 62 -9.51 21.10 -29.57
C GLU A 62 -9.75 19.74 -28.89
N MET A 63 -9.48 18.65 -29.59
CA MET A 63 -9.54 17.31 -29.02
C MET A 63 -8.25 17.00 -28.26
N LYS A 64 -8.38 16.63 -26.99
CA LYS A 64 -7.27 16.25 -26.11
C LYS A 64 -7.43 14.83 -25.58
N ASP A 65 -6.29 14.15 -25.49
CA ASP A 65 -6.17 12.81 -24.95
C ASP A 65 -5.63 12.89 -23.53
N ILE A 66 -6.33 12.29 -22.57
CA ILE A 66 -5.84 12.14 -21.19
C ILE A 66 -5.77 10.65 -20.89
N SER A 67 -4.57 10.14 -20.65
CA SER A 67 -4.33 8.73 -20.38
C SER A 67 -4.06 8.47 -18.90
N TYR A 68 -4.67 7.42 -18.37
CA TYR A 68 -4.51 6.95 -17.00
C TYR A 68 -3.98 5.52 -17.03
N ASN A 69 -2.90 5.25 -16.30
CA ASN A 69 -2.41 3.89 -16.10
C ASN A 69 -3.10 3.28 -14.88
N LEU A 70 -3.91 2.24 -15.07
CA LEU A 70 -4.54 1.49 -14.01
C LEU A 70 -3.71 0.24 -13.73
N THR A 71 -3.22 0.09 -12.50
CA THR A 71 -2.62 -1.16 -12.02
C THR A 71 -3.52 -1.73 -10.93
N VAL A 72 -4.07 -2.91 -11.18
CA VAL A 72 -4.85 -3.67 -10.21
C VAL A 72 -3.93 -4.67 -9.53
N TYR A 73 -4.04 -4.76 -8.21
CA TYR A 73 -3.29 -5.70 -7.39
C TYR A 73 -4.22 -6.77 -6.87
N GLU A 74 -3.67 -7.96 -6.58
CA GLU A 74 -4.48 -9.01 -5.99
C GLU A 74 -5.01 -8.52 -4.64
N PRO A 75 -6.31 -8.72 -4.35
CA PRO A 75 -6.86 -8.48 -3.02
C PRO A 75 -6.42 -9.62 -2.08
N LEU A 76 -5.11 -9.84 -1.95
CA LEU A 76 -4.60 -10.62 -0.85
C LEU A 76 -4.58 -9.71 0.37
N PRO A 77 -5.23 -10.07 1.49
CA PRO A 77 -4.95 -9.39 2.74
C PRO A 77 -3.46 -9.49 2.96
N ILE A 78 -2.81 -8.37 3.23
CA ILE A 78 -1.41 -8.36 3.63
C ILE A 78 -1.33 -9.35 4.79
N PRO A 79 -0.59 -10.47 4.67
CA PRO A 79 -0.50 -11.43 5.77
C PRO A 79 0.00 -10.69 7.00
N THR A 80 -0.41 -11.14 8.20
CA THR A 80 0.06 -10.51 9.44
C THR A 80 1.59 -10.43 9.41
N PRO A 81 2.16 -9.22 9.50
CA PRO A 81 3.60 -9.06 9.45
C PRO A 81 4.24 -9.74 10.66
N VAL A 82 5.51 -10.09 10.52
CA VAL A 82 6.34 -10.66 11.58
C VAL A 82 7.48 -9.70 11.86
N ILE A 83 7.78 -9.48 13.15
CA ILE A 83 8.95 -8.72 13.59
C ILE A 83 10.00 -9.68 14.12
N GLU A 84 11.18 -9.61 13.52
CA GLU A 84 12.41 -10.23 14.01
C GLU A 84 13.22 -9.20 14.78
N LYS A 85 13.65 -9.58 15.98
CA LYS A 85 14.45 -8.76 16.88
C LYS A 85 15.86 -9.33 16.98
N THR A 86 16.86 -8.52 16.65
CA THR A 86 18.27 -8.92 16.69
C THR A 86 19.09 -7.88 17.44
N LEU A 87 19.80 -8.29 18.48
CA LEU A 87 20.76 -7.41 19.15
C LEU A 87 22.02 -7.27 18.28
N ASP A 88 22.51 -6.03 18.16
CA ASP A 88 23.74 -5.76 17.43
C ASP A 88 24.91 -6.54 18.04
N VAL A 89 25.84 -7.05 17.24
CA VAL A 89 26.96 -7.84 17.75
C VAL A 89 27.98 -6.95 18.45
N ASN A 90 28.21 -5.74 17.93
CA ASN A 90 29.26 -4.83 18.39
C ASN A 90 28.77 -3.84 19.46
N SER A 91 27.46 -3.66 19.61
CA SER A 91 26.86 -2.81 20.63
C SER A 91 25.82 -3.58 21.45
N THR A 92 25.91 -3.53 22.78
CA THR A 92 24.88 -4.13 23.66
C THR A 92 23.61 -3.30 23.73
N ASP A 93 23.69 -2.04 23.29
CA ASP A 93 22.62 -1.06 23.47
C ASP A 93 21.87 -0.80 22.17
N LEU A 94 22.25 -1.48 21.09
CA LEU A 94 21.61 -1.32 19.78
C LEU A 94 20.81 -2.57 19.44
N CYS A 95 19.54 -2.40 19.12
CA CYS A 95 18.64 -3.46 18.72
C CYS A 95 18.11 -3.17 17.32
N HIS A 96 18.23 -4.15 16.42
CA HIS A 96 17.66 -4.11 15.08
C HIS A 96 16.30 -4.79 15.09
N LEU A 97 15.29 -4.08 14.59
CA LEU A 97 13.96 -4.63 14.36
C LEU A 97 13.76 -4.75 12.85
N HIS A 98 13.52 -5.96 12.38
CA HIS A 98 13.22 -6.25 10.98
C HIS A 98 11.78 -6.72 10.86
N CYS A 99 11.00 -6.05 10.02
CA CYS A 99 9.63 -6.41 9.74
C CYS A 99 9.52 -6.99 8.33
N SER A 100 8.85 -8.13 8.23
CA SER A 100 8.62 -8.82 6.97
C SER A 100 7.19 -9.35 6.89
N VAL A 101 6.72 -9.59 5.67
CA VAL A 101 5.47 -10.33 5.43
C VAL A 101 5.81 -11.74 4.97
N PRO A 102 5.14 -12.79 5.48
CA PRO A 102 5.36 -14.20 5.09
C PRO A 102 5.19 -14.55 3.59
N SER A 103 4.83 -13.59 2.73
CA SER A 103 4.52 -13.82 1.32
C SER A 103 5.47 -13.03 0.42
N ASN A 104 5.65 -13.47 -0.82
CA ASN A 104 6.40 -12.77 -1.88
C ASN A 104 5.68 -11.50 -2.37
N SER A 105 5.02 -10.75 -1.48
CA SER A 105 4.36 -9.49 -1.81
C SER A 105 5.43 -8.43 -2.08
N THR A 106 5.73 -8.21 -3.35
CA THR A 106 6.79 -7.30 -3.80
C THR A 106 6.37 -5.82 -3.82
N SER A 107 5.10 -5.52 -3.51
CA SER A 107 4.54 -4.17 -3.61
C SER A 107 3.94 -3.69 -2.28
N VAL A 108 4.67 -3.89 -1.19
CA VAL A 108 4.34 -3.33 0.13
C VAL A 108 5.37 -2.28 0.55
N SER A 109 4.91 -1.30 1.31
CA SER A 109 5.77 -0.35 2.01
C SER A 109 5.67 -0.57 3.51
N TYR A 110 6.74 -0.23 4.21
CA TYR A 110 6.90 -0.42 5.64
C TYR A 110 7.11 0.93 6.32
N SER A 111 6.46 1.12 7.45
CA SER A 111 6.75 2.22 8.38
C SER A 111 6.68 1.72 9.82
N TRP A 112 7.36 2.43 10.70
CA TRP A 112 7.47 2.11 12.11
C TRP A 112 6.86 3.22 12.94
N ILE A 113 5.97 2.85 13.85
CA ILE A 113 5.37 3.74 14.82
C ILE A 113 5.92 3.39 16.20
N TYR A 114 6.37 4.40 16.94
CA TYR A 114 6.69 4.27 18.36
C TYR A 114 5.53 4.83 19.18
N ARG A 115 5.07 4.08 20.18
CA ARG A 115 4.02 4.55 21.09
C ARG A 115 4.62 5.13 22.36
N ASP A 116 4.42 6.43 22.56
CA ASP A 116 4.77 7.13 23.79
C ASP A 116 3.50 7.58 24.52
N LYS A 117 3.21 6.99 25.69
CA LYS A 117 2.08 7.39 26.55
C LYS A 117 0.77 7.59 25.76
N ASP A 118 0.39 6.57 25.00
CA ASP A 118 -0.79 6.52 24.14
C ASP A 118 -0.77 7.44 22.90
N THR A 119 0.39 8.04 22.60
CA THR A 119 0.61 8.80 21.36
C THR A 119 1.43 7.99 20.37
N ASP A 120 0.86 7.73 19.19
CA ASP A 120 1.51 7.05 18.09
C ASP A 120 2.36 8.05 17.28
N ILE A 121 3.68 7.86 17.29
CA ILE A 121 4.66 8.74 16.63
C ILE A 121 5.33 7.98 15.48
N LEU A 122 5.35 8.56 14.29
CA LEU A 122 6.13 8.00 13.18
C LEU A 122 7.63 8.03 13.53
N TYR A 123 8.20 6.84 13.70
CA TYR A 123 9.60 6.66 14.04
C TYR A 123 10.50 6.69 12.79
N ALA A 124 10.18 5.84 11.81
CA ALA A 124 10.94 5.74 10.57
C ALA A 124 10.16 5.01 9.46
N ASN A 125 10.65 5.12 8.22
CA ASN A 125 10.18 4.34 7.09
C ASN A 125 11.20 3.24 6.75
N GLY A 126 10.75 2.17 6.12
CA GLY A 126 11.58 1.02 5.72
C GLY A 126 11.30 -0.24 6.54
N SER A 127 11.74 -1.39 6.04
CA SER A 127 11.48 -2.69 6.66
C SER A 127 12.32 -2.94 7.91
N THR A 128 13.47 -2.28 8.03
CA THR A 128 14.38 -2.44 9.17
C THR A 128 14.65 -1.09 9.84
N ILE A 129 14.62 -1.07 11.16
CA ILE A 129 15.06 0.06 11.98
C ILE A 129 16.08 -0.39 13.02
N SER A 130 16.92 0.54 13.45
CA SER A 130 17.85 0.35 14.57
C SER A 130 17.42 1.25 15.73
N VAL A 131 17.25 0.67 16.91
CA VAL A 131 16.77 1.34 18.11
C VAL A 131 17.86 1.30 19.17
N SER A 132 18.21 2.47 19.71
CA SER A 132 19.08 2.60 20.88
C SER A 132 18.29 2.30 22.15
N LEU A 133 18.59 1.19 22.81
CA LEU A 133 17.95 0.78 24.06
C LEU A 133 18.22 1.75 25.22
N LYS A 134 19.28 2.55 25.13
CA LYS A 134 19.62 3.59 26.12
C LYS A 134 18.64 4.76 26.13
N ASP A 135 17.93 4.97 25.04
CA ASP A 135 17.01 6.10 24.88
C ASP A 135 15.71 5.87 25.68
N TYR A 136 15.52 4.64 26.18
CA TYR A 136 14.31 4.21 26.88
C TYR A 136 14.65 3.73 28.29
N THR A 137 13.95 4.26 29.28
CA THR A 137 14.09 3.89 30.70
C THR A 137 13.04 2.86 31.15
N SER A 138 12.05 2.61 30.30
CA SER A 138 10.94 1.68 30.52
C SER A 138 10.66 0.91 29.23
N GLU A 139 9.72 -0.04 29.28
CA GLU A 139 9.34 -0.82 28.12
C GLU A 139 8.78 0.07 27.00
N ALA A 140 9.28 -0.12 25.79
CA ALA A 140 8.95 0.67 24.62
C ALA A 140 8.21 -0.20 23.60
N GLU A 141 7.03 0.24 23.14
CA GLU A 141 6.24 -0.47 22.14
C GLU A 141 6.47 0.12 20.75
N PHE A 142 6.85 -0.74 19.80
CA PHE A 142 7.01 -0.40 18.40
C PHE A 142 6.02 -1.19 17.55
N PHE A 143 5.37 -0.51 16.61
CA PHE A 143 4.49 -1.11 15.62
C PHE A 143 5.16 -1.07 14.26
N CYS A 144 5.20 -2.21 13.59
CA CYS A 144 5.45 -2.24 12.16
C CYS A 144 4.11 -2.11 11.42
N LEU A 145 3.97 -1.07 10.61
CA LEU A 145 2.86 -0.89 9.69
C LEU A 145 3.29 -1.34 8.29
N VAL A 146 2.53 -2.25 7.71
CA VAL A 146 2.74 -2.73 6.34
C VAL A 146 1.54 -2.39 5.50
N GLN A 147 1.75 -1.67 4.40
CA GLN A 147 0.68 -1.17 3.56
C GLN A 147 0.97 -1.37 2.07
N ASN A 148 -0.08 -1.65 1.30
CA ASN A 148 -0.10 -1.57 -0.16
C ASN A 148 -1.19 -0.57 -0.59
N SER A 149 -1.45 -0.46 -1.89
CA SER A 149 -2.45 0.47 -2.44
C SER A 149 -3.90 0.21 -2.01
N ALA A 150 -4.20 -0.96 -1.42
CA ALA A 150 -5.55 -1.40 -1.10
C ALA A 150 -5.77 -1.75 0.38
N HIS A 151 -4.72 -2.01 1.15
CA HIS A 151 -4.81 -2.56 2.50
C HIS A 151 -3.63 -2.15 3.38
N THR A 152 -3.87 -2.14 4.70
CA THR A 152 -2.87 -1.89 5.72
C THR A 152 -3.02 -2.94 6.82
N ASN A 153 -1.92 -3.54 7.25
CA ASN A 153 -1.84 -4.46 8.39
C ASN A 153 -0.70 -4.04 9.32
N ASN A 154 -0.70 -4.53 10.56
CA ASN A 154 0.34 -4.19 11.54
C ASN A 154 0.59 -5.31 12.55
N VAL A 155 1.72 -5.18 13.25
CA VAL A 155 2.09 -6.01 14.40
C VAL A 155 2.95 -5.16 15.33
N SER A 156 2.91 -5.43 16.63
CA SER A 156 3.76 -4.75 17.62
C SER A 156 4.82 -5.65 18.23
N VAL A 157 5.87 -5.02 18.74
CA VAL A 157 6.92 -5.63 19.55
C VAL A 157 7.21 -4.73 20.75
N LEU A 158 7.41 -5.36 21.91
CA LEU A 158 7.86 -4.69 23.11
C LEU A 158 9.37 -4.84 23.26
N LEU A 159 10.05 -3.73 23.50
CA LEU A 159 11.47 -3.68 23.83
C LEU A 159 11.62 -3.35 25.31
N ASN A 160 12.23 -4.27 26.06
CA ASN A 160 12.58 -4.07 27.46
C ASN A 160 14.11 -3.86 27.58
N PRO A 161 14.60 -2.62 27.76
CA PRO A 161 16.03 -2.31 27.80
C PRO A 161 16.83 -3.18 28.77
N TYR A 162 16.27 -3.48 29.95
CA TYR A 162 16.96 -4.29 30.98
C TYR A 162 17.05 -5.77 30.60
N ALA A 163 15.97 -6.34 30.06
CA ALA A 163 15.94 -7.75 29.66
C ALA A 163 16.83 -8.01 28.43
N GLU A 164 16.83 -7.09 27.46
CA GLU A 164 17.64 -7.22 26.25
C GLU A 164 19.15 -7.17 26.55
N ILE A 165 19.58 -6.18 27.34
CA ILE A 165 21.00 -6.03 27.72
C ILE A 165 21.49 -7.26 28.51
N GLN A 166 20.65 -7.83 29.38
CA GLN A 166 21.01 -9.04 30.15
C GLN A 166 21.09 -10.29 29.28
N THR A 167 20.23 -10.42 28.27
CA THR A 167 20.20 -11.60 27.39
C THR A 167 21.52 -11.74 26.64
N LYS A 168 22.07 -10.64 26.11
CA LYS A 168 23.37 -10.68 25.42
C LYS A 168 24.54 -10.99 26.36
N ARG A 169 24.54 -10.44 27.59
CA ARG A 169 25.58 -10.72 28.59
C ARG A 169 25.65 -12.19 29.03
N LYS A 170 24.61 -13.00 28.79
CA LYS A 170 24.66 -14.45 29.08
C LYS A 170 25.40 -15.27 28.03
N TYR A 171 25.67 -14.70 26.84
CA TYR A 171 26.32 -15.39 25.74
C TYR A 171 27.76 -14.92 25.47
N PHE A 172 28.32 -14.08 26.35
CA PHE A 172 29.72 -13.62 26.33
C PHE A 172 30.35 -13.81 27.71
#